data_AF-A0A1F9I3G6-F1
#
_entry.id   AF-A0A1F9I3G6-F1
#
_cell.length_a   1.000
_cell.length_b   1.000
_cell.length_c   1.000
_cell.angle_alpha   90.00
_cell.angle_beta   90.00
_cell.angle_gamma   90.00
#
_symmetry.space_group_name_H-M   'P 1'
#
loop_
_entity.id
_entity.type
_entity.pdbx_description
1 polymer ?
#
loop_
_entity_poly.entity_id
_entity_poly.type
_entity_poly.pdbx_seq_one_letter_code
_entity_poly.pdbx_strand_id
1 'polypeptide(L)'
;MADAHKEPNYIGVFWWLLALTILEIAVIYVPMARMIIVILLIGLALSKAALVGLYFMHLKFERLTLGLIALTPLFLCIFLILMISPDIHP
;
A
#
# COMPACT_ATOMS: atom_id res chain seq x y z
N MET A 1 -40.02 -2.26 -10.56
CA MET A 1 -39.09 -2.78 -11.58
C MET A 1 -37.77 -2.07 -11.28
N ALA A 2 -36.96 -2.55 -10.32
CA ALA A 2 -35.96 -3.62 -10.50
C ALA A 2 -35.06 -3.24 -11.70
N ASP A 3 -33.81 -2.79 -11.56
CA ASP A 3 -32.81 -3.01 -10.51
C ASP A 3 -31.85 -1.80 -10.47
N ALA A 4 -31.59 -1.26 -9.28
CA ALA A 4 -30.52 -0.28 -9.08
C ALA A 4 -29.19 -1.02 -9.24
N HIS A 5 -28.58 -0.91 -10.42
CA HIS A 5 -27.27 -1.46 -10.74
C HIS A 5 -26.27 -0.98 -9.67
N LYS A 6 -25.94 -1.89 -8.75
CA LYS A 6 -24.94 -1.72 -7.70
C LYS A 6 -23.57 -1.79 -8.36
N GLU A 7 -23.21 -0.73 -9.08
CA GLU A 7 -21.88 -0.57 -9.64
C GLU A 7 -20.87 -0.70 -8.48
N PRO A 8 -19.80 -1.50 -8.63
CA PRO A 8 -18.80 -1.60 -7.60
C PRO A 8 -18.26 -0.19 -7.34
N ASN A 9 -18.21 0.22 -6.07
CA ASN A 9 -17.91 1.60 -5.68
C ASN A 9 -16.41 1.93 -5.82
N TYR A 10 -15.90 1.88 -7.06
CA TYR A 10 -14.52 2.21 -7.40
C TYR A 10 -14.17 3.66 -7.07
N ILE A 11 -15.15 4.57 -7.17
CA ILE A 11 -15.01 5.98 -6.78
C ILE A 11 -14.76 6.12 -5.27
N GLY A 12 -15.44 5.34 -4.43
CA GLY A 12 -15.18 5.33 -2.98
C GLY A 12 -13.77 4.86 -2.63
N VAL A 13 -13.27 3.83 -3.33
CA VAL A 13 -11.92 3.30 -3.14
C VAL A 13 -10.86 4.32 -3.58
N PHE A 14 -11.09 5.01 -4.70
CA PHE A 14 -10.21 6.07 -5.17
C PHE A 14 -10.06 7.18 -4.12
N TRP A 15 -11.17 7.65 -3.54
CA TRP A 15 -11.13 8.64 -2.46
C TRP A 15 -10.36 8.14 -1.23
N TRP A 16 -10.49 6.86 -0.88
CA TRP A 16 -9.73 6.27 0.21
C TRP A 16 -8.22 6.23 -0.07
N LEU A 17 -7.82 5.82 -1.28
CA LEU A 17 -6.42 5.82 -1.71
C LEU A 17 -5.84 7.24 -1.72
N LEU A 18 -6.62 8.21 -2.17
CA LEU A 18 -6.25 9.62 -2.16
C LEU A 18 -6.04 10.11 -0.71
N ALA A 19 -6.98 9.80 0.20
CA ALA A 19 -6.86 10.14 1.61
C ALA A 19 -5.60 9.53 2.27
N LEU A 20 -5.31 8.25 1.99
CA LEU A 20 -4.08 7.59 2.46
C LEU A 20 -2.82 8.29 1.94
N THR A 21 -2.85 8.82 0.72
CA THR A 21 -1.71 9.56 0.14
C THR A 21 -1.52 10.91 0.83
N ILE A 22 -2.60 11.66 1.06
CA ILE A 22 -2.53 12.92 1.81
C ILE A 22 -1.98 12.66 3.21
N LEU A 23 -2.41 11.57 3.85
CA LEU A 23 -1.92 11.17 5.16
C LEU A 23 -0.41 10.88 5.15
N GLU A 24 0.12 10.15 4.15
CA GLU A 24 1.56 9.93 4.02
C GLU A 24 2.35 11.24 3.94
N ILE A 25 1.87 12.17 3.11
CA ILE A 25 2.48 13.49 2.96
C ILE A 25 2.46 14.24 4.30
N ALA A 26 1.32 14.22 5.00
CA ALA A 26 1.21 14.84 6.33
C ALA A 26 2.20 14.24 7.33
N VAL A 27 2.33 12.90 7.38
CA VAL A 27 3.27 12.19 8.26
C VAL A 27 4.72 12.60 8.00
N ILE A 28 5.10 12.84 6.74
CA ILE A 28 6.45 13.30 6.37
C ILE A 28 6.73 14.73 6.87
N TYR A 29 5.71 15.60 6.91
CA TYR A 29 5.86 16.97 7.40
C TYR A 29 5.91 17.07 8.93
N VAL A 30 5.55 16.02 9.67
CA VAL A 30 5.67 16.03 11.13
C VAL A 30 7.13 15.73 11.53
N PRO A 31 7.77 16.55 12.39
CA PRO A 31 9.13 16.29 12.86
C PRO A 31 9.15 15.18 13.92
N MET A 32 8.93 13.93 13.50
CA MET A 32 9.08 12.73 14.33
C MET A 32 10.42 12.02 14.08
N ALA A 33 10.76 11.05 14.93
CA ALA A 33 11.93 10.21 14.72
C ALA A 33 11.85 9.51 13.35
N ARG A 34 12.94 9.56 12.59
CA ARG A 34 13.02 9.03 11.21
C ARG A 34 12.55 7.57 11.10
N MET A 35 12.87 6.73 12.10
CA MET A 35 12.41 5.34 12.15
C MET A 35 10.89 5.22 12.25
N ILE A 36 10.23 6.07 13.04
CA ILE A 36 8.77 6.07 13.20
C ILE A 36 8.09 6.47 11.90
N ILE A 37 8.61 7.49 11.22
CA ILE A 37 8.11 7.94 9.91
C ILE A 37 8.21 6.81 8.89
N VAL A 38 9.36 6.12 8.82
CA VAL A 38 9.56 4.99 7.89
C VAL A 38 8.56 3.86 8.15
N ILE A 39 8.36 3.46 9.41
CA ILE A 39 7.40 2.40 9.77
C ILE A 39 5.97 2.80 9.38
N LEU A 40 5.57 4.06 9.64
CA LEU A 40 4.25 4.58 9.27
C LEU A 40 4.05 4.61 7.75
N LEU A 41 5.03 5.08 6.98
CA LEU A 41 4.95 5.11 5.52
C LEU A 41 4.83 3.70 4.93
N ILE A 42 5.60 2.73 5.44
CA ILE A 42 5.49 1.33 5.01
C ILE A 42 4.08 0.79 5.33
N GLY A 43 3.55 1.06 6.52
CA GLY A 43 2.18 0.66 6.89
C GLY A 43 1.10 1.27 6.00
N LEU A 44 1.24 2.55 5.64
CA LEU A 44 0.32 3.24 4.73
C LEU A 44 0.41 2.69 3.30
N ALA A 45 1.62 2.42 2.81
CA ALA A 45 1.85 1.78 1.51
C ALA A 45 1.22 0.38 1.44
N LEU A 46 1.39 -0.44 2.49
CA LEU A 46 0.76 -1.77 2.59
C LEU A 46 -0.77 -1.67 2.61
N SER A 47 -1.31 -0.68 3.33
CA SER A 47 -2.77 -0.45 3.39
C SER A 47 -3.36 -0.11 2.02
N LYS A 48 -2.65 0.71 1.23
CA LYS A 48 -3.04 1.00 -0.15
C LYS A 48 -2.97 -0.24 -1.03
N ALA A 49 -1.89 -1.02 -0.94
CA ALA A 49 -1.74 -2.27 -1.70
C ALA A 49 -2.86 -3.26 -1.36
N ALA A 50 -3.26 -3.36 -0.09
CA ALA A 50 -4.39 -4.17 0.34
C ALA A 50 -5.72 -3.66 -0.21
N LEU A 51 -5.98 -2.35 -0.17
CA LEU A 51 -7.20 -1.78 -0.77
C LEU A 51 -7.26 -2.00 -2.29
N VAL A 52 -6.14 -1.82 -2.99
CA VAL A 52 -6.06 -2.07 -4.43
C VAL A 52 -6.29 -3.54 -4.73
N GLY A 53 -5.64 -4.43 -3.96
CA GLY A 53 -5.80 -5.87 -4.07
C GLY A 53 -7.22 -6.34 -3.79
N LEU A 54 -7.93 -5.77 -2.82
CA LEU A 54 -9.29 -6.17 -2.46
C LEU A 54 -10.37 -5.62 -3.39
N TYR A 55 -10.19 -4.41 -3.95
CA TYR A 55 -11.22 -3.72 -4.72
C TYR A 55 -10.99 -3.68 -6.23
N PHE A 56 -9.75 -3.50 -6.69
CA PHE A 56 -9.45 -3.41 -8.13
C PHE A 56 -9.10 -4.76 -8.75
N MET A 57 -8.45 -5.64 -7.99
CA MET A 57 -8.29 -7.03 -8.36
C MET A 57 -9.39 -7.83 -7.66
N HIS A 58 -10.18 -8.60 -8.39
CA HIS A 58 -11.29 -9.38 -7.83
C HIS A 58 -10.74 -10.60 -7.03
N LEU A 59 -10.04 -10.35 -5.92
CA LEU A 59 -9.18 -11.28 -5.15
C LEU A 59 -9.93 -12.45 -4.50
N LYS A 60 -11.22 -12.64 -4.82
CA LYS A 60 -12.02 -13.73 -4.30
C LYS A 60 -11.58 -15.09 -4.85
N PHE A 61 -10.95 -15.16 -6.03
CA PHE A 61 -10.72 -16.42 -6.74
C PHE A 61 -9.26 -16.94 -6.78
N GLU A 62 -8.22 -16.09 -6.71
CA GLU A 62 -6.82 -16.57 -6.94
C GLU A 62 -5.76 -15.85 -6.08
N ARG A 63 -5.88 -16.01 -4.76
CA ARG A 63 -5.19 -15.23 -3.72
C ARG A 63 -3.67 -15.38 -3.71
N LEU A 64 -3.15 -16.53 -4.17
CA LEU A 64 -1.73 -16.85 -4.08
C LEU A 64 -0.92 -16.24 -5.22
N THR A 65 -1.34 -16.38 -6.48
CA THR A 65 -0.55 -15.95 -7.64
C THR A 65 -0.42 -14.43 -7.71
N LEU A 66 -1.53 -13.70 -7.56
CA LEU A 66 -1.52 -12.23 -7.56
C LEU A 66 -0.85 -11.66 -6.30
N GLY A 67 -1.06 -12.31 -5.16
CA GLY A 67 -0.33 -12.01 -3.93
C GLY A 67 1.18 -12.15 -4.10
N LEU A 68 1.64 -13.19 -4.79
CA LEU A 68 3.06 -13.42 -5.09
C LEU A 68 3.65 -12.32 -6.00
N ILE A 69 2.89 -11.88 -7.00
CA ILE A 69 3.31 -10.79 -7.91
C ILE A 69 3.41 -9.47 -7.15
N ALA A 70 2.46 -9.17 -6.24
CA ALA A 70 2.54 -7.98 -5.38
C ALA A 70 3.62 -8.11 -4.29
N LEU A 71 3.94 -9.34 -3.86
CA LEU A 71 5.00 -9.62 -2.91
C LEU A 71 6.39 -9.48 -3.53
N THR A 72 6.54 -9.74 -4.83
CA THR A 72 7.81 -9.63 -5.56
C THR A 72 8.48 -8.25 -5.39
N PRO A 73 7.81 -7.10 -5.64
CA PRO A 73 8.40 -5.80 -5.40
C PRO A 73 8.60 -5.50 -3.91
N LEU A 74 7.74 -5.98 -3.01
CA LEU A 74 7.95 -5.81 -1.55
C LEU A 74 9.20 -6.53 -1.07
N PHE A 75 9.41 -7.77 -1.52
CA PHE A 75 10.59 -8.56 -1.20
C PHE A 75 11.86 -7.88 -1.74
N LEU A 76 11.79 -7.35 -2.97
CA LEU A 76 12.87 -6.59 -3.57
C LEU A 76 13.17 -5.29 -2.79
N CYS A 77 12.15 -4.57 -2.32
CA CYS A 77 12.32 -3.39 -1.46
C CYS A 77 13.00 -3.74 -0.13
N ILE A 78 12.57 -4.81 0.54
CA ILE A 78 13.19 -5.27 1.80
C ILE A 78 14.64 -5.67 1.55
N PHE A 79 14.90 -6.41 0.46
CA PHE A 79 16.25 -6.79 0.06
C PHE A 79 17.12 -5.56 -0.20
N LEU A 80 16.61 -4.53 -0.90
CA LEU A 80 17.33 -3.28 -1.13
C LEU A 80 17.64 -2.53 0.17
N ILE A 81 16.69 -2.45 1.10
CA ILE A 81 16.88 -1.81 2.41
C ILE A 81 17.97 -2.55 3.21
N LEU A 82 17.96 -3.88 3.21
CA LEU A 82 18.98 -4.67 3.86
C LEU A 82 20.33 -4.61 3.17
N MET A 83 20.38 -4.40 1.85
CA MET A 83 21.63 -4.28 1.11
C MET A 83 22.25 -2.90 1.21
N ILE A 84 21.45 -1.84 1.36
CA ILE A 84 21.95 -0.47 1.58
C ILE A 84 22.28 -0.18 3.05
N SER A 85 21.65 -0.88 4.01
CA SER A 85 21.96 -0.74 5.45
C SER A 85 23.43 -1.06 5.82
N PRO A 86 24.10 -2.09 5.27
CA PRO A 86 25.52 -2.33 5.54
C PRO A 86 26.44 -1.35 4.84
N ASP A 87 26.01 -0.70 3.74
CA ASP A 87 26.79 0.33 3.03
C ASP A 87 26.72 1.70 3.73
N ILE A 88 25.68 1.94 4.56
CA ILE A 88 25.51 3.18 5.32
C ILE A 88 26.38 3.24 6.61
N HIS A 89 27.07 2.15 6.96
CA HIS A 89 28.05 2.11 8.04
C HIS A 89 29.47 2.21 7.46
N PRO A 90 30.23 3.31 7.67
CA PRO A 90 31.64 3.37 7.32
C PRO A 90 32.50 2.40 8.15
#